data_AF-C5LSR2-F1
#
_entry.id   AF-C5LSR2-F1
#
_cell.length_a   1.000
_cell.length_b   1.000
_cell.length_c   1.000
_cell.angle_alpha   90.00
_cell.angle_beta   90.00
_cell.angle_gamma   90.00
#
_symmetry.space_group_name_H-M   'P 1'
#
loop_
_entity.id
_entity.type
_entity.pdbx_description
1 polymer ?
#
loop_
_entity_poly.entity_id
_entity_poly.type
_entity_poly.pdbx_seq_one_letter_code
_entity_poly.pdbx_strand_id
1 'polypeptide(L)' 'LVRAPRLSVLPPLDTLEFGKRFSDHMLEIDYNMATGWAKPRIMPMGDIKVHPASPVLHYAVGCFEGLKV' A
#
# COMPACT_ATOMS: atom_id res chain seq x y z
N LEU A 1 11.86 -6.33 5.54
CA LEU A 1 11.72 -6.21 4.08
C LEU A 1 11.59 -7.61 3.50
N VAL A 2 10.47 -7.90 2.85
CA VAL A 2 10.31 -9.09 2.00
C VAL A 2 10.47 -8.62 0.56
N ARG A 3 11.46 -9.16 -0.16
CA ARG A 3 11.73 -8.76 -1.54
C ARG A 3 10.66 -9.29 -2.49
N ALA A 4 10.25 -8.46 -3.45
CA ALA A 4 9.44 -8.90 -4.57
C ALA A 4 10.18 -9.98 -5.39
N PRO A 5 9.48 -11.05 -5.83
CA PRO A 5 10.09 -12.15 -6.57
C PRO A 5 10.56 -11.73 -7.97
N ARG A 6 10.00 -10.65 -8.53
CA ARG A 6 10.41 -10.04 -9.79
C ARG A 6 10.32 -8.52 -9.63
N LEU A 7 11.36 -7.81 -10.06
CA LEU A 7 11.38 -6.36 -10.09
C LEU A 7 10.90 -5.86 -11.46
N SER A 8 10.13 -4.77 -11.45
CA SER A 8 9.65 -4.13 -12.67
C SER A 8 10.75 -3.32 -13.35
N VAL A 9 10.68 -3.22 -14.67
CA VAL A 9 11.54 -2.29 -15.43
C VAL A 9 10.96 -0.89 -15.29
N LEU A 10 11.81 0.07 -14.94
CA LEU A 10 11.41 1.47 -14.82
C LEU A 10 10.93 2.00 -16.18
N PRO A 11 9.74 2.60 -16.26
CA PRO A 11 9.25 3.19 -17.49
C PRO A 11 10.01 4.48 -17.83
N PRO A 12 10.00 4.90 -19.12
CA PRO A 12 10.47 6.23 -19.52
C PRO A 12 9.70 7.34 -18.81
N LEU A 13 10.41 8.35 -18.30
CA LEU A 13 9.83 9.38 -17.43
C LEU A 13 8.82 10.30 -18.15
N ASP A 14 9.01 10.51 -19.45
CA ASP A 14 8.16 11.31 -20.33
C ASP A 14 6.81 10.63 -20.66
N THR A 15 6.70 9.34 -20.37
CA THR A 15 5.47 8.54 -20.60
C THR A 15 4.62 8.34 -19.35
N LEU A 16 5.01 8.94 -18.22
CA LEU A 16 4.35 8.70 -16.93
C LEU A 16 2.99 9.38 -16.81
N GLU A 17 1.97 8.57 -16.53
CA GLU A 17 0.64 9.04 -16.12
C GLU A 17 0.49 8.98 -14.58
N PHE A 18 -0.14 10.00 -14.00
CA PHE A 18 -0.36 10.09 -12.56
C PHE A 18 -1.20 8.91 -12.03
N GLY A 19 -0.69 8.23 -11.00
CA GLY A 19 -1.43 7.17 -10.29
C GLY A 19 -1.66 5.87 -11.07
N LYS A 20 -0.97 5.67 -12.21
CA LYS A 20 -1.16 4.48 -13.06
C LYS A 20 -0.10 3.39 -12.87
N ARG A 21 1.07 3.77 -12.33
CA ARG A 21 2.20 2.86 -12.11
C ARG A 21 2.59 2.91 -10.63
N PHE A 22 2.86 1.76 -10.06
CA PHE A 22 3.28 1.58 -8.67
C PHE A 22 4.64 0.90 -8.62
N SER A 23 5.40 1.12 -7.56
CA SER A 23 6.68 0.44 -7.32
C SER A 23 6.45 -1.01 -6.87
N ASP A 24 7.53 -1.80 -6.84
CA ASP A 24 7.44 -3.24 -6.54
C ASP A 24 7.08 -3.56 -5.08
N HIS A 25 7.09 -2.58 -4.18
CA HIS A 25 6.89 -2.78 -2.75
C HIS A 25 5.93 -1.75 -2.16
N MET A 26 5.23 -2.16 -1.11
CA MET A 26 4.36 -1.32 -0.28
C MET A 26 4.71 -1.47 1.21
N LEU A 27 4.33 -0.48 2.01
CA LEU A 27 4.41 -0.49 3.47
C LEU A 27 3.02 -0.80 4.05
N GLU A 28 2.96 -1.73 5.00
CA GLU A 28 1.75 -2.08 5.74
C GLU A 28 2.05 -2.16 7.24
N ILE A 29 1.11 -1.65 8.05
CA ILE A 29 1.17 -1.71 9.51
C ILE A 29 -0.24 -2.01 10.03
N ASP A 30 -0.41 -3.18 10.65
CA ASP A 30 -1.69 -3.57 11.25
C ASP A 30 -1.91 -2.83 12.58
N TYR A 31 -3.16 -2.49 12.88
CA TYR A 31 -3.57 -1.93 14.17
C TYR A 31 -4.67 -2.78 14.80
N ASN A 32 -4.56 -3.00 16.11
CA ASN A 32 -5.60 -3.62 16.93
C ASN A 32 -5.78 -2.79 18.20
N MET A 33 -7.03 -2.59 18.64
CA MET A 33 -7.34 -1.88 19.88
C MET A 33 -6.65 -2.50 21.12
N ALA A 34 -6.47 -3.83 21.16
CA ALA A 34 -5.90 -4.50 22.34
C ALA A 34 -4.37 -4.39 22.43
N THR A 35 -3.67 -4.35 21.28
CA THR A 35 -2.20 -4.43 21.22
C THR A 35 -1.54 -3.21 20.57
N GLY A 36 -2.33 -2.26 20.09
CA GLY A 36 -1.86 -1.11 19.34
C GLY A 36 -1.32 -1.49 17.96
N TRP A 37 -0.31 -0.73 17.51
CA TRP A 37 0.35 -0.91 16.23
C TRP A 37 1.25 -2.15 16.23
N ALA A 38 1.10 -2.98 15.20
CA ALA A 38 2.01 -4.09 14.93
C ALA A 38 3.34 -3.60 14.35
N LYS A 39 4.30 -4.53 14.21
CA LYS A 39 5.59 -4.24 13.58
C LYS A 39 5.38 -3.86 12.10
N PRO A 40 5.96 -2.74 11.61
CA PRO A 40 5.84 -2.35 10.21
C PRO A 40 6.43 -3.38 9.25
N ARG A 41 5.77 -3.57 8.11
CA ARG A 41 6.17 -4.53 7.07
C ARG A 41 6.34 -3.82 5.73
N ILE A 42 7.54 -3.91 5.16
CA ILE A 42 7.76 -3.60 3.73
C ILE A 42 7.72 -4.92 2.97
N MET A 43 6.78 -5.04 2.04
CA MET A 43 6.42 -6.28 1.34
C MET A 43 6.11 -6.01 -0.15
N PRO A 44 6.03 -7.04 -1.00
CA PRO A 44 5.68 -6.87 -2.41
C PRO A 44 4.32 -6.19 -2.58
N MET A 45 4.20 -5.29 -3.57
CA MET A 45 2.94 -4.64 -3.91
C MET A 45 1.88 -5.68 -4.31
N GLY A 46 0.66 -5.54 -3.78
CA GLY A 46 -0.43 -6.48 -4.06
C GLY A 46 -1.76 -6.03 -3.47
N ASP A 47 -2.77 -6.90 -3.62
CA ASP A 47 -4.12 -6.63 -3.14
C ASP A 47 -4.19 -6.57 -1.62
N ILE A 48 -4.97 -5.62 -1.10
CA ILE A 48 -5.29 -5.52 0.32
C ILE A 48 -6.53 -6.38 0.60
N LYS A 49 -6.37 -7.40 1.44
CA LYS A 49 -7.50 -8.25 1.87
C LYS A 49 -8.23 -7.58 3.02
N VAL A 50 -9.47 -7.18 2.81
CA VAL A 50 -10.33 -6.59 3.83
C VAL A 50 -11.62 -7.39 3.98
N HIS A 51 -12.19 -7.40 5.19
CA HIS A 51 -13.50 -8.00 5.41
C HIS A 51 -14.56 -7.16 4.67
N PRO A 52 -15.58 -7.76 4.02
CA PRO A 52 -16.59 -7.00 3.29
C PRO A 52 -17.36 -5.97 4.14
N ALA A 53 -17.45 -6.20 5.45
CA ALA A 53 -18.06 -5.27 6.41
C ALA A 53 -17.08 -4.22 7.00
N SER A 54 -15.84 -4.12 6.50
CA SER A 54 -14.88 -3.14 7.00
C SER A 54 -15.41 -1.70 6.84
N PRO A 55 -15.33 -0.83 7.87
CA PRO A 55 -15.94 0.51 7.84
C PRO A 55 -15.46 1.41 6.70
N VAL A 56 -14.24 1.20 6.20
CA VAL A 56 -13.71 1.90 5.02
C VAL A 56 -14.61 1.75 3.79
N LEU A 57 -15.32 0.61 3.65
CA LEU A 57 -16.18 0.30 2.51
C LEU A 57 -17.62 0.82 2.67
N HIS A 58 -18.06 1.10 3.91
CA HIS A 58 -19.47 1.46 4.20
C HIS A 58 -19.63 2.91 4.63
N TYR A 59 -18.64 3.43 5.36
CA TYR A 59 -18.71 4.73 6.03
C TYR A 59 -17.47 5.60 5.77
N ALA A 60 -16.66 5.25 4.77
CA ALA A 60 -15.46 5.99 4.37
C ALA A 60 -14.50 6.29 5.53
N VAL A 61 -14.40 5.39 6.50
CA VAL A 61 -13.44 5.51 7.61
C VAL A 61 -12.02 5.27 7.07
N GLY A 62 -11.38 6.35 6.63
CA GLY A 62 -10.02 6.34 6.08
C GLY A 62 -9.51 7.76 5.84
N CYS A 63 -8.19 7.90 5.77
CA CYS A 63 -7.50 9.12 5.39
C CYS A 63 -6.32 8.77 4.49
N PHE A 64 -5.83 9.74 3.71
CA PHE A 64 -4.67 9.57 2.82
C PHE A 64 -3.83 10.84 2.82
N GLU A 65 -2.58 10.71 2.35
CA GLU A 65 -1.61 11.80 2.24
C GLU A 65 -0.95 11.81 0.86
N GLY A 66 -0.34 12.94 0.50
CA GLY A 66 0.30 13.13 -0.80
C GLY A 66 1.57 13.97 -0.70
N LEU A 67 2.72 13.33 -0.88
CA LEU A 67 4.04 13.98 -0.94
C LEU A 67 4.88 13.42 -2.08
N LYS A 68 5.92 14.15 -2.48
CA LYS A 68 6.90 13.73 -3.50
C LYS A 68 8.28 13.61 -2.86
N VAL A 69 9.06 12.64 -3.35
CA VAL A 69 10.47 12.43 -3.01
C VAL A 69 11.35 13.16 -4.01
#